data_AF-A0A1V4APV0-F1
#
_entry.id   AF-A0A1V4APV0-F1
#
_cell.length_a   1.000
_cell.length_b   1.000
_cell.length_c   1.000
_cell.angle_alpha   90.00
_cell.angle_beta   90.00
_cell.angle_gamma   90.00
#
_symmetry.space_group_name_H-M   'P 1'
#
loop_
_entity.id
_entity.type
_entity.pdbx_description
1 polymer ?
#
loop_
_entity_poly.entity_id
_entity_poly.type
_entity_poly.pdbx_seq_one_letter_code
_entity_poly.pdbx_strand_id
1 'polypeptide(L)'
;MCGSCGAVHRSHYDKKVRRVRDLSCGEMRIYLEVRIRRVQCRRCGKVKREALEWLSRNPFYTKRFAFFVGRRCRSMTIQDVAKELKLDWHTVKELDKQYMEKQLA
;
A
#
# COMPACT_ATOMS: atom_id res chain seq x y z
N MET A 1 9.41 -13.55 -1.35
CA MET A 1 8.55 -13.99 -0.24
C MET A 1 7.08 -13.86 -0.65
N CYS A 2 6.21 -14.82 -0.34
CA CYS A 2 4.77 -14.70 -0.61
C CYS A 2 4.13 -13.63 0.28
N GLY A 3 3.47 -12.64 -0.31
CA GLY A 3 2.85 -11.54 0.44
C GLY A 3 1.58 -11.90 1.22
N SER A 4 1.11 -13.14 1.15
CA SER A 4 -0.06 -13.62 1.90
C SER A 4 0.30 -14.51 3.08
N CYS A 5 1.29 -15.40 2.95
CA CYS A 5 1.62 -16.41 3.97
C CYS A 5 3.08 -16.35 4.44
N GLY A 6 3.87 -15.39 3.97
CA GLY A 6 5.29 -15.23 4.34
C GLY A 6 6.23 -16.30 3.81
N ALA A 7 5.75 -17.32 3.09
CA ALA A 7 6.61 -18.39 2.58
C ALA A 7 7.72 -17.85 1.66
N VAL A 8 8.95 -18.28 1.89
CA VAL A 8 10.10 -17.91 1.06
C VAL A 8 10.16 -18.83 -0.16
N HIS A 9 10.37 -18.23 -1.34
CA HIS A 9 10.49 -18.93 -2.61
C HIS A 9 11.77 -18.47 -3.30
N ARG A 10 12.51 -19.42 -3.90
CA ARG A 10 13.79 -19.16 -4.60
C ARG A 10 13.60 -18.59 -6.01
N SER A 11 12.46 -18.87 -6.64
CA SER A 11 12.09 -18.33 -7.95
C SER A 11 10.81 -17.50 -7.86
N HIS A 12 10.57 -16.70 -8.89
CA HIS A 12 9.33 -15.94 -9.08
C HIS A 12 8.63 -16.43 -10.34
N TYR A 13 7.31 -16.27 -10.39
CA TYR A 13 6.46 -16.61 -11.52
C TYR A 13 6.63 -15.58 -12.63
N ASP A 14 6.39 -14.30 -12.33
CA ASP A 14 6.61 -13.18 -13.23
C ASP A 14 6.85 -11.88 -12.44
N LYS A 15 7.05 -10.77 -13.17
CA LYS A 15 7.17 -9.42 -12.61
C LYS A 15 6.24 -8.47 -13.36
N LYS A 16 5.60 -7.56 -12.63
CA LYS A 16 4.76 -6.51 -13.22
C LYS A 16 5.21 -5.13 -12.76
N VAL A 17 5.30 -4.21 -13.70
CA VAL A 17 5.48 -2.78 -13.40
C VAL A 17 4.19 -2.24 -12.79
N ARG A 18 4.31 -1.50 -11.69
CA ARG A 18 3.20 -0.85 -11.00
C ARG A 18 3.58 0.56 -10.64
N ARG A 19 2.62 1.45 -10.79
CA ARG A 19 2.70 2.82 -10.28
C ARG A 19 2.15 2.85 -8.86
N VAL A 20 2.97 3.32 -7.92
CA VAL A 20 2.65 3.38 -6.50
C VAL A 20 2.69 4.84 -6.08
N ARG A 21 1.59 5.36 -5.54
CA ARG A 21 1.53 6.73 -5.03
C ARG A 21 2.31 6.85 -3.72
N ASP A 22 3.08 7.93 -3.63
CA ASP A 22 3.89 8.24 -2.47
C ASP A 22 3.58 9.63 -1.91
N LEU A 23 4.30 10.07 -0.89
CA LEU A 23 4.18 11.42 -0.35
C LEU A 23 4.45 12.46 -1.42
N SER A 24 3.58 13.48 -1.48
CA SER A 24 3.80 14.64 -2.35
C SER A 24 5.04 15.43 -1.89
N CYS A 25 5.73 16.06 -2.83
CA CYS A 25 6.75 17.07 -2.54
C CYS A 25 6.16 18.43 -2.88
N GLY A 26 5.74 19.17 -1.84
CA GLY A 26 4.89 20.36 -2.03
C GLY A 26 3.59 19.99 -2.76
N GLU A 27 3.29 20.71 -3.83
CA GLU A 27 2.11 20.48 -4.67
C GLU A 27 2.28 19.29 -5.64
N MET A 28 3.52 18.80 -5.82
CA MET A 28 3.81 17.76 -6.79
C MET A 28 3.51 16.37 -6.24
N ARG A 29 2.66 15.63 -6.95
CA ARG A 29 2.31 14.25 -6.60
C ARG A 29 3.39 13.30 -7.08
N ILE A 30 4.00 12.58 -6.15
CA ILE A 30 5.03 11.61 -6.47
C ILE A 30 4.40 10.23 -6.67
N TYR A 31 4.82 9.59 -7.76
CA TYR A 31 4.53 8.20 -8.04
C TYR A 31 5.83 7.44 -8.31
N LEU A 32 5.98 6.31 -7.65
CA LEU A 32 7.09 5.39 -7.83
C LEU A 32 6.70 4.34 -8.86
N GLU A 33 7.52 4.14 -9.87
CA GLU A 33 7.38 3.00 -10.78
C GLU A 33 8.22 1.84 -10.25
N VAL A 34 7.55 0.75 -9.88
CA VAL A 34 8.19 -0.38 -9.22
C VAL A 34 7.86 -1.68 -9.92
N ARG A 35 8.88 -2.51 -10.14
CA ARG A 35 8.73 -3.88 -10.63
C ARG A 35 8.42 -4.79 -9.45
N ILE A 36 7.16 -5.16 -9.29
CA ILE A 36 6.71 -6.06 -8.23
C ILE A 36 6.70 -7.49 -8.77
N ARG A 37 7.42 -8.39 -8.10
CA ARG A 37 7.45 -9.82 -8.43
C ARG A 37 6.21 -10.52 -7.89
N ARG A 38 5.78 -11.56 -8.61
CA ARG A 38 4.75 -12.49 -8.14
C ARG A 38 5.36 -13.88 -8.02
N VAL A 39 5.00 -14.60 -6.97
CA VAL A 39 5.45 -15.96 -6.69
C VAL A 39 4.28 -16.92 -6.85
N GLN A 40 4.53 -18.08 -7.47
CA GLN A 40 3.59 -19.18 -7.42
C GLN A 40 3.73 -19.86 -6.06
N CYS A 41 2.89 -19.46 -5.11
CA CYS A 41 3.02 -19.91 -3.75
C CYS A 41 2.41 -21.31 -3.59
N ARG A 42 3.25 -22.33 -3.36
CA ARG A 42 2.82 -23.71 -3.10
C ARG A 42 1.92 -23.82 -1.87
N ARG A 43 2.18 -23.04 -0.81
CA ARG A 43 1.38 -23.02 0.43
C ARG A 43 -0.01 -22.39 0.25
N CYS A 44 -0.13 -21.39 -0.63
CA CYS A 44 -1.42 -20.73 -0.91
C CYS A 44 -2.17 -21.33 -2.10
N GLY A 45 -1.54 -22.23 -2.86
CA GLY A 45 -2.07 -22.80 -4.11
C GLY A 45 -2.32 -21.78 -5.23
N LYS A 46 -1.82 -20.55 -5.11
CA LYS A 46 -2.14 -19.43 -6.02
C LYS A 46 -0.91 -18.55 -6.28
N VAL A 47 -0.92 -17.83 -7.40
CA VAL A 47 0.06 -16.78 -7.68
C VAL A 47 -0.23 -15.57 -6.80
N LYS A 48 0.74 -15.18 -5.97
CA LYS A 48 0.64 -14.06 -5.03
C LYS A 48 1.75 -13.06 -5.32
N ARG A 49 1.51 -11.78 -5.05
CA ARG A 49 2.58 -10.78 -5.07
C ARG A 49 3.57 -11.04 -3.95
N GLU A 50 4.78 -10.56 -4.15
CA GLU A 50 5.72 -10.47 -3.04
C GLU A 50 5.25 -9.43 -2.00
N ALA A 51 5.58 -9.69 -0.73
CA ALA A 51 5.47 -8.67 0.30
C ALA A 51 6.71 -7.77 0.21
N LEU A 52 6.49 -6.47 0.01
CA LEU A 52 7.51 -5.45 0.16
C LEU A 52 7.21 -4.66 1.43
N GLU A 53 8.20 -4.55 2.31
CA GLU A 53 8.01 -3.95 3.63
C GLU A 53 7.59 -2.47 3.55
N TRP A 54 7.99 -1.75 2.51
CA TRP A 54 7.65 -0.33 2.37
C TRP A 54 6.30 -0.09 1.67
N LEU A 55 5.63 -1.13 1.14
CA LEU A 55 4.30 -1.03 0.52
C LEU A 55 3.18 -1.22 1.55
N SER A 56 2.10 -0.45 1.39
CA SER A 56 0.88 -0.65 2.20
C SER A 56 0.19 -1.97 1.82
N ARG A 57 -0.81 -2.40 2.61
CA ARG A 57 -1.62 -3.59 2.23
C ARG A 57 -2.27 -3.39 0.86
N ASN A 58 -2.60 -2.14 0.54
CA ASN A 58 -2.98 -1.73 -0.79
C ASN A 58 -1.70 -1.47 -1.64
N PRO A 59 -1.50 -2.24 -2.73
CA PRO A 59 -0.30 -2.15 -3.57
C PRO A 59 -0.09 -0.81 -4.27
N PHE A 60 -1.09 0.06 -4.28
CA PHE A 60 -1.03 1.35 -4.99
C PHE A 60 -0.48 2.48 -4.12
N TYR A 61 -0.19 2.22 -2.84
CA TYR A 61 0.29 3.24 -1.90
C TYR A 61 1.49 2.74 -1.11
N THR A 62 2.46 3.63 -0.85
CA THR A 62 3.53 3.36 0.10
C THR A 62 2.99 3.34 1.54
N LYS A 63 3.67 2.62 2.44
CA LYS A 63 3.31 2.64 3.87
C LYS A 63 3.37 4.06 4.41
N ARG A 64 4.43 4.82 4.10
CA ARG A 64 4.57 6.21 4.56
C ARG A 64 3.42 7.11 4.10
N PHE A 65 2.92 6.91 2.89
CA PHE A 65 1.72 7.61 2.42
C PHE A 65 0.48 7.22 3.25
N ALA A 66 0.27 5.92 3.51
CA ALA A 66 -0.83 5.47 4.37
C ALA A 66 -0.76 6.08 5.80
N PHE A 67 0.43 6.15 6.40
CA PHE A 67 0.65 6.81 7.70
C PHE A 67 0.32 8.30 7.65
N PHE A 68 0.70 8.98 6.57
CA PHE A 68 0.37 10.39 6.39
C PHE A 68 -1.14 10.62 6.28
N VAL A 69 -1.85 9.78 5.51
CA VAL A 69 -3.32 9.83 5.42
C VAL A 69 -3.96 9.63 6.79
N GLY A 70 -3.58 8.58 7.52
CA GLY A 70 -4.14 8.31 8.85
C GLY A 70 -3.87 9.42 9.88
N ARG A 71 -2.69 10.05 9.83
CA ARG A 71 -2.40 11.23 10.66
C ARG A 71 -3.32 12.42 10.32
N ARG A 72 -3.59 12.67 9.04
CA ARG A 72 -4.51 13.74 8.61
C ARG A 72 -5.96 13.46 9.04
N CYS A 73 -6.40 12.20 9.00
CA CYS A 73 -7.72 11.78 9.45
C CYS A 73 -7.96 11.98 10.96
N ARG A 74 -6.92 12.23 11.78
CA ARG A 74 -7.08 12.61 13.19
C ARG A 74 -7.56 14.04 13.39
N SER A 75 -7.18 14.95 12.49
CA SER A 75 -7.51 16.37 12.60
C SER A 75 -8.57 16.84 11.61
N MET A 76 -8.91 16.01 10.61
CA MET A 76 -9.82 16.34 9.51
C MET A 76 -10.75 15.16 9.21
N THR A 77 -11.90 15.44 8.62
CA THR A 77 -12.83 14.38 8.21
C THR A 77 -12.24 13.55 7.07
N ILE A 78 -12.64 12.27 6.97
CA ILE A 78 -12.24 11.39 5.86
C ILE A 78 -12.61 12.01 4.50
N GLN A 79 -13.73 12.74 4.43
CA GLN A 79 -14.18 13.41 3.20
C GLN A 79 -13.26 14.57 2.82
N ASP A 80 -12.82 15.39 3.77
CA ASP A 80 -11.92 16.51 3.49
C ASP A 80 -10.53 16.02 3.10
N VAL A 81 -10.02 14.97 3.75
CA VAL A 81 -8.76 14.33 3.38
C VAL A 81 -8.86 13.70 1.98
N ALA A 82 -9.99 13.11 1.62
CA ALA A 82 -10.23 12.58 0.27
C ALA A 82 -10.19 13.68 -0.79
N LYS A 83 -10.80 14.83 -0.52
CA LYS A 83 -10.76 16.01 -1.40
C LYS A 83 -9.34 16.58 -1.51
N GLU A 84 -8.66 16.81 -0.39
CA GLU A 84 -7.28 17.34 -0.33
C GLU A 84 -6.33 16.46 -1.15
N LEU A 85 -6.37 15.15 -0.93
CA LEU A 85 -5.48 14.20 -1.59
C LEU A 85 -5.97 13.79 -2.98
N LYS A 86 -7.15 14.22 -3.42
CA LYS A 86 -7.84 13.74 -4.62
C LYS A 86 -7.82 12.20 -4.68
N LEU A 87 -8.39 11.58 -3.65
CA LEU A 87 -8.58 10.14 -3.52
C LEU A 87 -10.07 9.83 -3.35
N ASP A 88 -10.47 8.60 -3.67
CA ASP A 88 -11.80 8.13 -3.33
C ASP A 88 -11.95 8.00 -1.80
N TRP A 89 -13.13 8.32 -1.29
CA TRP A 89 -13.43 8.26 0.14
C TRP A 89 -13.16 6.87 0.75
N HIS A 90 -13.52 5.78 0.04
CA HIS A 90 -13.27 4.42 0.50
C HIS A 90 -11.78 4.10 0.56
N THR A 91 -10.99 4.66 -0.36
CA THR A 91 -9.54 4.51 -0.32
C THR A 91 -8.96 5.15 0.92
N VAL A 92 -9.36 6.38 1.25
CA VAL A 92 -8.91 7.07 2.47
C VAL A 92 -9.31 6.28 3.71
N LYS A 93 -10.55 5.79 3.77
CA LYS A 93 -11.03 4.93 4.86
C LYS A 93 -10.19 3.67 5.04
N GLU A 94 -9.81 2.98 3.97
CA GLU A 94 -8.97 1.78 4.04
C GLU A 94 -7.52 2.08 4.45
N LEU A 95 -6.99 3.25 4.10
CA LEU A 95 -5.67 3.69 4.55
C LEU A 95 -5.69 4.08 6.04
N ASP A 96 -6.75 4.74 6.49
CA ASP A 96 -6.94 5.10 7.90
C ASP A 96 -7.06 3.87 8.81
N LYS A 97 -7.82 2.84 8.38
CA LYS A 97 -7.87 1.55 9.10
C LYS A 97 -6.48 0.95 9.33
N GLN A 98 -5.62 0.95 8.30
CA GLN A 98 -4.25 0.43 8.43
C GLN A 98 -3.41 1.24 9.42
N TYR A 99 -3.67 2.54 9.54
CA TYR A 99 -3.03 3.40 10.52
C TYR A 99 -3.53 3.08 11.94
N MET A 100 -4.84 2.94 12.13
CA MET A 100 -5.47 2.64 13.41
C MET A 100 -5.05 1.27 13.96
N GLU A 101 -4.95 0.24 13.12
CA GLU A 101 -4.44 -1.08 13.52
C GLU A 101 -3.03 -1.01 14.14
N LYS A 102 -2.17 -0.10 13.66
CA LYS A 102 -0.82 0.10 14.24
C LYS A 102 -0.81 0.89 15.54
N GLN A 103 -1.89 1.57 15.90
CA GLN A 103 -2.00 2.32 17.16
C GLN A 103 -2.60 1.49 18.28
N LEU A 104 -3.31 0.41 17.93
CA LEU A 104 -3.89 -0.55 18.86
C LEU A 104 -2.96 -1.74 19.18
N ALA A 105 -1.85 -1.86 18.44
CA ALA A 105 -0.81 -2.87 18.63
C ALA A 105 0.29 -2.34 19.56
#